data_AF-A0A645DNK4-F1
#
_entry.id   AF-A0A645DNK4-F1
#
_cell.length_a   1.000
_cell.length_b   1.000
_cell.length_c   1.000
_cell.angle_alpha   90.00
_cell.angle_beta   90.00
_cell.angle_gamma   90.00
#
_symmetry.space_group_name_H-M   'P 1'
#
loop_
_entity.id
_entity.type
_entity.pdbx_description
1 polymer ?
#
loop_
_entity_poly.entity_id
_entity_poly.type
_entity_poly.pdbx_seq_one_letter_code
_entity_poly.pdbx_strand_id
1 'polypeptide(L)'
;MDARGNELEDTLTAELEFMHFLTAKQAQAELEGLPPNAYKRAQRDFLERHLVVWLPLVRAEVNAKVTTQFFVALTDLAEKFAEADLQEILREIDS
;
A
#
# COMPACT_ATOMS: atom_id res chain seq x y z
N MET A 1 17.04 17.22 -16.22
CA MET A 1 15.89 16.73 -15.43
C MET A 1 15.93 15.23 -15.52
N ASP A 2 16.26 14.54 -14.42
CA ASP A 2 16.46 13.10 -14.39
C ASP A 2 15.09 12.41 -14.30
N ALA A 3 14.56 11.98 -15.46
CA ALA A 3 13.22 11.39 -15.58
C ALA A 3 13.00 10.17 -14.66
N ARG A 4 14.09 9.51 -14.26
CA ARG A 4 14.08 8.34 -13.37
C ARG A 4 13.69 8.66 -11.92
N GLY A 5 13.88 9.90 -11.47
CA GLY A 5 13.46 10.34 -10.13
C GLY A 5 11.95 10.50 -10.01
N ASN A 6 11.32 11.06 -11.06
CA ASN A 6 9.86 11.22 -11.13
C ASN A 6 9.16 9.86 -11.18
N GLU A 7 9.67 8.89 -11.95
CA GLU A 7 9.06 7.55 -12.03
C GLU A 7 8.99 6.85 -10.66
N LEU A 8 10.00 7.02 -9.81
CA LEU A 8 10.03 6.48 -8.44
C LEU A 8 9.09 7.23 -7.49
N GLU A 9 9.02 8.56 -7.59
CA GLU A 9 8.10 9.40 -6.79
C GLU A 9 6.62 9.15 -7.16
N ASP A 10 6.34 8.89 -8.43
CA ASP A 10 5.00 8.53 -8.93
C ASP A 10 4.62 7.09 -8.57
N THR A 11 5.59 6.22 -8.29
CA THR A 11 5.33 4.80 -8.00
C THR A 11 4.54 4.63 -6.70
N LEU A 12 4.95 5.24 -5.59
CA LEU A 12 4.26 5.03 -4.30
C LEU A 12 2.80 5.50 -4.33
N THR A 13 2.55 6.67 -4.93
CA THR A 13 1.18 7.19 -5.07
C THR A 13 0.33 6.26 -5.93
N ALA A 14 0.85 5.81 -7.07
CA ALA A 14 0.15 4.88 -7.95
C ALA A 14 -0.14 3.52 -7.28
N GLU A 15 0.79 3.01 -6.46
CA GLU A 15 0.58 1.76 -5.69
C GLU A 15 -0.53 1.92 -4.64
N LEU A 16 -0.59 3.06 -3.95
CA LEU A 16 -1.67 3.37 -2.99
C LEU A 16 -3.02 3.56 -3.69
N GLU A 17 -3.06 4.20 -4.85
CA GLU A 17 -4.28 4.31 -5.67
C GLU A 17 -4.75 2.94 -6.16
N PHE A 18 -3.83 2.06 -6.53
CA PHE A 18 -4.16 0.69 -6.90
C PHE A 18 -4.77 -0.09 -5.73
N MET A 19 -4.23 0.06 -4.51
CA MET A 19 -4.85 -0.51 -3.32
C MET A 19 -6.26 0.04 -3.10
N HIS A 20 -6.44 1.36 -3.17
CA HIS A 20 -7.76 1.97 -3.06
C HIS A 20 -8.77 1.40 -4.08
N PHE A 21 -8.33 1.22 -5.33
CA PHE A 21 -9.15 0.60 -6.38
C PHE A 21 -9.58 -0.82 -6.02
N LEU A 22 -8.66 -1.67 -5.53
CA LEU A 22 -8.99 -3.04 -5.13
C LEU A 22 -9.97 -3.08 -3.96
N THR A 23 -9.75 -2.26 -2.93
CA THR A 23 -10.64 -2.18 -1.76
C THR A 23 -12.04 -1.69 -2.16
N ALA A 24 -12.13 -0.70 -3.06
CA ALA A 24 -13.42 -0.25 -3.59
C ALA A 24 -14.15 -1.36 -4.37
N LYS A 25 -13.42 -2.18 -5.13
CA LYS A 25 -13.99 -3.33 -5.85
C LYS A 25 -14.44 -4.45 -4.93
N GLN A 26 -13.71 -4.71 -3.85
CA GLN A 26 -14.15 -5.61 -2.78
C GLN A 26 -15.49 -5.12 -2.20
N ALA A 27 -15.55 -3.87 -1.75
CA ALA A 27 -16.74 -3.31 -1.12
C ALA A 27 -17.95 -3.33 -2.08
N GLN A 28 -17.73 -3.03 -3.37
CA GLN A 28 -18.77 -3.13 -4.39
C GLN A 28 -19.29 -4.58 -4.52
N ALA A 29 -18.39 -5.56 -4.58
CA ALA A 29 -18.80 -6.97 -4.67
C ALA A 29 -19.60 -7.42 -3.45
N GLU A 30 -19.20 -7.01 -2.25
CA GLU A 30 -19.92 -7.31 -1.01
C GLU A 30 -21.34 -6.71 -1.00
N LEU A 31 -21.49 -5.45 -1.44
CA LEU A 31 -22.79 -4.79 -1.56
C LEU A 31 -23.71 -5.46 -2.59
N GLU A 32 -23.14 -5.96 -3.68
CA GLU A 32 -23.88 -6.63 -4.76
C GLU A 32 -24.13 -8.13 -4.46
N GLY A 33 -23.65 -8.65 -3.31
CA GLY A 33 -23.75 -10.06 -2.96
C GLY A 33 -22.90 -11.00 -3.83
N LEU A 34 -21.88 -10.44 -4.49
CA LEU A 34 -20.91 -11.18 -5.30
C LEU A 34 -19.71 -11.63 -4.45
N PRO A 35 -19.02 -12.73 -4.80
CA PRO A 35 -17.86 -13.21 -4.03
C PRO A 35 -16.68 -12.21 -4.08
N PRO A 36 -16.23 -11.65 -2.95
CA PRO A 36 -15.13 -10.66 -2.93
C PRO A 36 -13.74 -11.30 -2.98
N ASN A 37 -13.64 -12.63 -2.90
CA ASN A 37 -12.40 -13.37 -2.64
C ASN A 37 -11.29 -13.11 -3.67
N ALA A 38 -11.64 -12.78 -4.92
CA ALA A 38 -10.66 -12.43 -5.94
C ALA A 38 -9.93 -11.12 -5.61
N TYR A 39 -10.66 -10.11 -5.15
CA TYR A 39 -10.11 -8.81 -4.75
C TYR A 39 -9.30 -8.91 -3.45
N LYS A 40 -9.76 -9.70 -2.48
CA LYS A 40 -9.00 -9.95 -1.24
C LYS A 40 -7.64 -10.61 -1.52
N ARG A 41 -7.61 -11.64 -2.38
CA ARG A 41 -6.34 -12.27 -2.79
C ARG A 41 -5.44 -11.33 -3.57
N ALA A 42 -6.00 -10.48 -4.43
CA ALA A 42 -5.23 -9.47 -5.15
C ALA A 42 -4.62 -8.42 -4.21
N GLN A 43 -5.37 -7.95 -3.21
CA GLN A 43 -4.86 -7.05 -2.16
C GLN A 43 -3.72 -7.69 -1.38
N ARG A 44 -3.91 -8.93 -0.90
CA ARG A 44 -2.85 -9.69 -0.22
C ARG A 44 -1.59 -9.78 -1.06
N ASP A 45 -1.71 -10.28 -2.30
CA ASP A 45 -0.56 -10.50 -3.18
C ASP A 45 0.17 -9.19 -3.48
N PHE A 46 -0.56 -8.09 -3.62
CA PHE A 46 0.02 -6.78 -3.87
C PHE A 46 0.75 -6.23 -2.63
N LEU A 47 0.09 -6.24 -1.47
CA LEU A 47 0.69 -5.79 -0.21
C LEU A 47 1.95 -6.60 0.14
N GLU A 48 1.87 -7.92 0.07
CA GLU A 48 2.96 -8.83 0.45
C GLU A 48 4.19 -8.73 -0.47
N ARG A 49 3.98 -8.45 -1.76
CA ARG A 49 5.06 -8.44 -2.77
C ARG A 49 5.58 -7.06 -3.13
N HIS A 50 4.81 -6.01 -2.89
CA HIS A 50 5.13 -4.65 -3.31
C HIS A 50 5.22 -3.70 -2.11
N LEU A 51 4.07 -3.20 -1.62
CA LEU A 51 4.04 -2.09 -0.65
C LEU A 51 4.79 -2.39 0.65
N VAL A 52 4.57 -3.55 1.27
CA VAL A 52 5.23 -3.91 2.55
C VAL A 52 6.74 -4.13 2.37
N VAL A 53 7.18 -4.54 1.19
CA VAL A 53 8.62 -4.75 0.89
C VAL A 53 9.33 -3.41 0.65
N TRP A 54 8.67 -2.49 -0.04
CA TRP A 54 9.25 -1.23 -0.50
C TRP A 54 9.22 -0.13 0.56
N LEU A 55 8.12 0.00 1.33
CA LEU A 55 7.93 1.11 2.28
C LEU A 55 9.02 1.25 3.35
N PRO A 56 9.57 0.16 3.92
CA PRO A 56 10.69 0.27 4.85
C PRO A 56 11.94 0.93 4.23
N LEU A 57 12.19 0.69 2.94
CA LEU A 57 13.31 1.29 2.20
C LEU A 57 13.07 2.79 2.00
N VAL A 58 11.85 3.19 1.63
CA VAL A 58 11.49 4.61 1.52
C VAL A 58 11.63 5.32 2.85
N ARG A 59 11.11 4.74 3.93
CA ARG A 59 11.23 5.32 5.27
C ARG A 59 12.70 5.51 5.65
N ALA A 60 13.55 4.52 5.39
CA ALA A 60 14.98 4.61 5.67
C ALA A 60 15.66 5.75 4.89
N GLU A 61 15.38 5.85 3.59
CA GLU A 61 15.92 6.91 2.73
C GLU A 61 15.44 8.31 3.14
N VAL A 62 14.14 8.45 3.45
CA VAL A 62 13.56 9.72 3.90
C VAL A 62 14.14 10.13 5.26
N ASN A 63 14.25 9.20 6.21
CA ASN A 63 14.89 9.46 7.51
C ASN A 63 16.35 9.91 7.40
N ALA A 64 17.08 9.41 6.40
CA ALA A 64 18.48 9.76 6.20
C ALA A 64 18.67 11.13 5.53
N LYS A 65 17.76 11.54 4.64
CA LYS A 65 17.95 12.67 3.73
C LYS A 65 17.04 13.87 4.00
N VAL A 66 15.89 13.67 4.64
CA VAL A 66 14.85 14.69 4.81
C VAL A 66 14.81 15.17 6.25
N THR A 67 14.95 16.47 6.45
CA THR A 67 14.93 17.10 7.79
C THR A 67 13.52 17.50 8.22
N THR A 68 12.61 17.65 7.27
CA THR A 68 11.21 18.00 7.53
C THR A 68 10.48 16.85 8.20
N GLN A 69 10.13 17.03 9.48
CA GLN A 69 9.49 16.03 10.33
C GLN A 69 8.15 15.51 9.76
N PHE A 70 7.45 16.33 8.98
CA PHE A 70 6.21 15.91 8.32
C PHE A 70 6.41 14.69 7.40
N PHE A 71 7.42 14.72 6.53
CA PHE A 71 7.67 13.61 5.58
C PHE A 71 8.23 12.36 6.29
N VAL A 72 9.01 12.55 7.35
CA VAL A 72 9.45 11.46 8.23
C VAL A 72 8.24 10.77 8.87
N ALA A 73 7.34 11.51 9.49
CA ALA A 73 6.15 10.96 10.11
C ALA A 73 5.20 10.30 9.10
N LEU A 74 5.08 10.88 7.89
CA LEU A 74 4.23 10.34 6.84
C LEU A 74 4.73 8.99 6.33
N THR A 75 6.04 8.81 6.15
CA THR A 75 6.61 7.53 5.72
C THR A 75 6.54 6.46 6.81
N ASP A 76 6.70 6.83 8.08
CA ASP A 76 6.47 5.92 9.22
C ASP A 76 5.01 5.48 9.32
N LEU A 77 4.06 6.40 9.09
CA LEU A 77 2.64 6.07 9.03
C LEU A 77 2.33 5.14 7.87
N ALA A 78 2.87 5.42 6.67
CA ALA A 78 2.61 4.62 5.48
C ALA A 78 3.09 3.17 5.64
N GLU A 79 4.31 2.95 6.15
CA GLU A 79 4.85 1.61 6.45
C GLU A 79 3.93 0.85 7.41
N LYS A 80 3.62 1.44 8.58
CA LYS A 80 2.76 0.80 9.59
C LYS A 80 1.34 0.54 9.08
N PHE A 81 0.81 1.45 8.27
CA PHE A 81 -0.49 1.29 7.66
C PHE A 81 -0.53 0.09 6.70
N ALA A 82 0.44 -0.03 5.79
CA ALA A 82 0.50 -1.15 4.85
C ALA A 82 0.70 -2.49 5.55
N GLU A 83 1.51 -2.53 6.62
CA GLU A 83 1.67 -3.73 7.45
C GLU A 83 0.35 -4.12 8.12
N ALA A 84 -0.34 -3.16 8.74
CA ALA A 84 -1.62 -3.40 9.39
C ALA A 84 -2.71 -3.87 8.40
N ASP A 85 -2.73 -3.27 7.20
CA ASP A 85 -3.66 -3.63 6.13
C ASP A 85 -3.43 -5.08 5.66
N LEU A 86 -2.17 -5.49 5.48
CA LEU A 86 -1.84 -6.89 5.17
C LEU A 86 -2.33 -7.85 6.25
N GLN A 87 -2.16 -7.49 7.53
CA GLN A 87 -2.68 -8.32 8.64
C GLN A 87 -4.20 -8.38 8.68
N GLU A 88 -4.90 -7.34 8.25
CA GLU A 88 -6.37 -7.34 8.14
C GLU A 88 -6.84 -8.25 7.00
N ILE A 89 -6.26 -8.08 5.80
CA ILE A 89 -6.62 -8.89 4.64
C ILE A 89 -6.36 -10.37 4.87
N LEU A 90 -5.26 -10.73 5.55
CA LEU A 90 -4.99 -12.13 5.93
C LEU A 90 -6.08 -12.67 6.87
N ARG A 91 -6.51 -11.88 7.87
CA ARG A 91 -7.61 -12.25 8.77
C ARG A 91 -8.94 -12.44 8.03
N GLU A 92 -9.24 -11.58 7.06
CA GLU A 92 -10.45 -11.69 6.25
C GLU A 92 -10.46 -12.88 5.25
N ILE A 93 -9.28 -13.35 4.84
CA ILE A 93 -9.16 -14.52 3.95
C ILE A 93 -9.31 -15.83 4.73
N ASP A 94 -8.82 -15.85 5.97
CA ASP A 94 -8.86 -17.02 6.86
C ASP A 94 -10.19 -17.21 7.61
N SER A 95 -11.07 -16.19 7.59
CA SER A 95 -12.43 -16.20 8.18
C SER A 95 -13.49 -16.77 7.26
#